data_AF-A0A1Z8N1S8-F1
#
_entry.id   AF-A0A1Z8N1S8-F1
#
_cell.length_a   1.000
_cell.length_b   1.000
_cell.length_c   1.000
_cell.angle_alpha   90.00
_cell.angle_beta   90.00
_cell.angle_gamma   90.00
#
_symmetry.space_group_name_H-M   'P 1'
#
loop_
_entity.id
_entity.type
_entity.pdbx_description
1 polymer ?
#
loop_
_entity_poly.entity_id
_entity_poly.type
_entity_poly.pdbx_seq_one_letter_code
_entity_poly.pdbx_strand_id
1 'polypeptide(L)'
;MAGADHFRQWCDQSQTELPMTVVHSPLLRTTQTSELLLECLRLGKAQASDLLVPGRTDYTDGAYLDFDQAHHLVVGHQPYLSRLIDVWCDADRLPPLMPGGFAVLSLLAPNRGGADLLMMCSEGGQV
;
A
#
# COMPACT_ATOMS: atom_id res chain seq x y z
N MET A 1 6.12 8.96 -11.59
CA MET A 1 5.43 7.66 -11.81
C MET A 1 3.96 7.95 -11.58
N ALA A 2 3.07 7.72 -12.55
CA ALA A 2 1.69 8.25 -12.51
C ALA A 2 0.95 7.97 -11.18
N GLY A 3 0.97 6.72 -10.70
CA GLY A 3 0.44 6.39 -9.37
C GLY A 3 1.05 7.16 -8.18
N ALA A 4 2.36 7.44 -8.18
CA ALA A 4 2.99 8.25 -7.12
C ALA A 4 2.56 9.72 -7.19
N ASP A 5 2.43 10.25 -8.41
CA ASP A 5 1.99 11.63 -8.63
C ASP A 5 0.53 11.81 -8.17
N HIS A 6 -0.34 10.85 -8.51
CA HIS A 6 -1.72 10.78 -8.01
C HIS A 6 -1.79 10.63 -6.48
N PHE A 7 -0.94 9.79 -5.89
CA PHE A 7 -0.90 9.63 -4.43
C PHE A 7 -0.49 10.92 -3.73
N ARG A 8 0.54 11.62 -4.23
CA ARG A 8 0.95 12.92 -3.68
C ARG A 8 -0.17 13.95 -3.80
N GLN A 9 -0.83 14.02 -4.95
CA GLN A 9 -1.96 14.93 -5.15
C GLN A 9 -3.08 14.65 -4.14
N TRP A 10 -3.38 13.38 -3.86
CA TRP A 10 -4.38 13.02 -2.85
C TRP A 10 -3.94 13.45 -1.44
N CYS A 11 -2.66 13.27 -1.07
CA CYS A 11 -2.13 13.72 0.22
C CYS A 11 -2.30 15.23 0.39
N ASP A 12 -1.93 16.02 -0.64
CA ASP A 12 -2.05 17.47 -0.61
C ASP A 12 -3.53 17.92 -0.47
N GLN A 13 -4.45 17.28 -1.18
CA GLN A 13 -5.88 17.59 -1.15
C GLN A 13 -6.56 17.20 0.17
N SER A 14 -6.15 16.08 0.75
CA SER A 14 -6.68 15.56 2.01
C SER A 14 -5.98 16.15 3.25
N GLN A 15 -4.95 16.97 3.05
CA GLN A 15 -4.08 17.48 4.12
C GLN A 15 -3.44 16.36 4.95
N THR A 16 -3.12 15.23 4.30
CA THR A 16 -2.46 14.08 4.91
C THR A 16 -0.96 14.16 4.66
N GLU A 17 -0.15 13.91 5.68
CA GLU A 17 1.30 13.89 5.54
C GLU A 17 1.76 12.66 4.73
N LEU A 18 2.85 12.80 3.97
CA LEU A 18 3.44 11.66 3.28
C LEU A 18 4.03 10.67 4.30
N PRO A 19 3.92 9.35 4.04
CA PRO A 19 4.53 8.34 4.89
C PRO A 19 6.06 8.47 4.87
N MET A 20 6.71 8.38 6.03
CA MET A 20 8.17 8.50 6.11
C MET A 20 8.92 7.31 5.51
N THR A 21 8.28 6.14 5.49
CA THR A 21 8.90 4.88 5.09
C THR A 21 8.02 4.07 4.13
N VAL A 22 8.69 3.24 3.32
CA VAL A 22 8.06 2.23 2.47
C VAL A 22 8.40 0.86 3.02
N VAL A 23 7.40 0.02 3.29
CA VAL A 23 7.61 -1.39 3.63
C VAL A 23 7.26 -2.24 2.41
N HIS A 24 8.15 -3.15 2.03
CA HIS A 24 7.97 -3.91 0.80
C HIS A 24 8.42 -5.36 0.90
N SER A 25 7.93 -6.20 -0.01
CA SER A 25 8.45 -7.56 -0.17
C SER A 25 9.91 -7.54 -0.67
N PRO A 26 10.77 -8.49 -0.27
CA PRO A 26 12.17 -8.56 -0.72
C PRO A 26 12.35 -8.94 -2.19
N LEU A 27 11.27 -9.29 -2.91
CA LEU A 27 11.35 -9.67 -4.32
C LEU A 27 11.72 -8.47 -5.21
N LEU A 28 12.52 -8.73 -6.25
CA LEU A 28 13.11 -7.69 -7.10
C LEU A 28 12.12 -6.63 -7.57
N ARG A 29 10.93 -7.05 -8.04
CA ARG A 29 9.92 -6.11 -8.55
C ARG A 29 9.45 -5.12 -7.49
N THR A 30 9.21 -5.57 -6.26
CA THR A 30 8.75 -4.71 -5.16
C THR A 30 9.88 -3.85 -4.61
N THR A 31 11.12 -4.36 -4.60
CA THR A 31 12.31 -3.56 -4.29
C THR A 31 12.48 -2.40 -5.27
N GLN A 32 12.46 -2.67 -6.58
CA GLN A 32 12.58 -1.64 -7.61
C GLN A 32 11.44 -0.61 -7.56
N THR A 33 10.19 -1.06 -7.35
CA THR A 33 9.06 -0.13 -7.16
C THR A 33 9.24 0.75 -5.92
N SER A 34 9.77 0.20 -4.83
CA SER A 34 10.00 0.96 -3.60
C SER A 34 11.10 2.00 -3.77
N GLU A 35 12.20 1.67 -4.46
CA GLU A 35 13.27 2.62 -4.79
C GLU A 35 12.74 3.79 -5.64
N LEU A 36 11.93 3.50 -6.65
CA LEU A 36 11.27 4.54 -7.46
C LEU A 36 10.33 5.42 -6.63
N LEU A 37 9.61 4.83 -5.67
CA LEU A 37 8.73 5.56 -4.76
C LEU A 37 9.53 6.47 -3.82
N LEU A 38 10.67 6.02 -3.29
CA LEU A 38 11.54 6.88 -2.46
C LEU A 38 11.98 8.12 -3.23
N GLU A 39 12.40 7.96 -4.48
CA GLU A 39 12.84 9.07 -5.33
C GLU A 39 11.69 10.01 -5.68
N CYS A 40 10.58 9.47 -6.20
CA CYS A 40 9.43 10.28 -6.64
C CYS A 40 8.80 11.05 -5.47
N LEU A 41 8.59 10.35 -4.35
CA LEU A 41 7.89 10.90 -3.18
C LEU A 41 8.83 11.63 -2.21
N ARG A 42 10.16 11.51 -2.39
CA ARG A 42 11.21 12.04 -1.49
C ARG A 42 11.08 11.50 -0.06
N LEU A 43 10.87 10.19 0.06
CA LEU A 43 10.70 9.51 1.36
C LEU A 43 12.06 9.12 1.96
N GLY A 44 12.07 8.80 3.25
CA GLY A 44 13.31 8.59 4.00
C GLY A 44 14.02 7.26 3.69
N LYS A 45 13.30 6.14 3.76
CA LYS A 45 13.87 4.80 3.55
C LYS A 45 12.84 3.76 3.13
N ALA A 46 13.32 2.73 2.43
CA ALA A 46 12.58 1.51 2.14
C ALA A 46 13.07 0.38 3.05
N GLN A 47 12.14 -0.44 3.53
CA GLN A 47 12.40 -1.57 4.41
C GLN A 47 11.80 -2.83 3.81
N ALA A 48 12.65 -3.82 3.53
CA ALA A 48 12.20 -5.14 3.12
C ALA A 48 11.58 -5.89 4.31
N SER A 49 10.52 -6.66 4.03
CA SER A 49 9.85 -7.54 4.99
C SER A 49 9.47 -8.86 4.35
N ASP A 50 9.97 -9.96 4.93
CA ASP A 50 9.59 -11.32 4.53
C ASP A 50 8.11 -11.63 4.80
N LEU A 51 7.42 -10.78 5.59
CA LEU A 51 5.99 -10.91 5.83
C LEU A 51 5.14 -10.52 4.60
N LEU A 52 5.74 -9.83 3.63
CA LEU A 52 5.08 -9.40 2.40
C LEU A 52 5.34 -10.31 1.19
N VAL A 53 6.02 -11.45 1.37
CA VAL A 53 6.24 -12.40 0.27
C VAL A 53 4.95 -13.14 -0.13
N PRO A 54 4.79 -13.50 -1.42
CA PRO A 54 3.71 -14.36 -1.86
C PRO A 54 3.68 -15.70 -1.10
N GLY A 55 2.49 -16.20 -0.81
CA GLY A 55 2.25 -17.52 -0.21
C GLY A 55 2.02 -17.49 1.30
N ARG A 56 2.24 -16.35 1.97
CA ARG A 56 1.97 -16.20 3.40
C ARG A 56 0.48 -16.16 3.71
N THR A 57 0.10 -16.84 4.78
CA THR A 57 -1.30 -16.95 5.26
C THR A 57 -1.73 -15.81 6.18
N ASP A 58 -0.76 -15.17 6.85
CA ASP A 58 -0.90 -14.08 7.81
C ASP A 58 -0.62 -12.69 7.19
N TYR A 59 -0.68 -12.59 5.86
CA TYR A 59 -0.47 -11.34 5.13
C TYR A 59 -1.39 -10.19 5.61
N THR A 60 -2.57 -10.55 6.10
CA THR A 60 -3.60 -9.62 6.58
C THR A 60 -3.46 -9.25 8.05
N ASP A 61 -2.49 -9.83 8.78
CA ASP A 61 -2.34 -9.58 10.23
C ASP A 61 -1.62 -8.25 10.51
N GLY A 62 -1.05 -7.62 9.47
CA GLY A 62 -0.42 -6.31 9.57
C GLY A 62 0.89 -6.29 10.36
N ALA A 63 1.50 -7.45 10.65
CA ALA A 63 2.73 -7.56 11.46
C ALA A 63 3.97 -6.87 10.85
N TYR A 64 3.88 -6.37 9.60
CA TYR A 64 4.89 -5.54 8.95
C TYR A 64 4.66 -4.03 9.13
N LEU A 65 3.59 -3.63 9.83
CA LEU A 65 3.31 -2.25 10.18
C LEU A 65 4.02 -1.88 11.48
N ASP A 66 4.48 -0.64 11.55
CA ASP A 66 5.09 -0.05 12.73
C ASP A 66 4.12 0.98 13.34
N PHE A 67 3.39 0.61 14.39
CA PHE A 67 2.33 1.45 14.96
C PHE A 67 2.83 2.72 15.66
N ASP A 68 4.14 2.90 15.81
CA ASP A 68 4.71 4.18 16.24
C ASP A 68 4.74 5.20 15.08
N GLN A 69 4.51 4.77 13.84
CA GLN A 69 4.37 5.63 12.66
C GLN A 69 2.90 5.89 12.32
N ALA A 70 2.56 7.14 12.01
CA ALA A 70 1.19 7.53 11.66
C ALA A 70 0.72 7.04 10.28
N HIS A 71 1.63 6.94 9.31
CA HIS A 71 1.32 6.58 7.93
C HIS A 71 2.31 5.55 7.39
N HIS A 72 1.80 4.52 6.71
CA HIS A 72 2.58 3.45 6.10
C HIS A 72 2.34 3.39 4.59
N LEU A 73 3.41 3.25 3.81
CA LEU A 73 3.32 2.88 2.40
C LEU A 73 3.75 1.43 2.23
N VAL A 74 2.83 0.57 1.80
CA VAL A 74 3.07 -0.87 1.63
C VAL A 74 3.14 -1.23 0.14
N VAL A 75 4.23 -1.85 -0.28
CA VAL A 75 4.43 -2.34 -1.66
C VAL A 75 4.45 -3.88 -1.66
N GLY A 76 3.39 -4.46 -2.18
CA GLY A 76 3.14 -5.89 -2.14
C GLY A 76 2.81 -6.52 -3.49
N HIS A 77 2.15 -7.67 -3.44
CA HIS A 77 1.85 -8.49 -4.61
C HIS A 77 0.35 -8.78 -4.71
N GLN A 78 -0.15 -8.94 -5.94
CA GLN A 78 -1.45 -9.55 -6.17
C GLN A 78 -1.37 -11.08 -6.03
N PRO A 79 -2.42 -11.76 -5.54
CA PRO A 79 -3.72 -11.24 -5.09
C PRO A 79 -3.74 -10.72 -3.64
N TYR A 80 -2.60 -10.76 -2.93
CA TYR A 80 -2.49 -10.53 -1.49
C TYR A 80 -2.89 -9.12 -1.07
N LEU A 81 -2.49 -8.08 -1.81
CA LEU A 81 -2.92 -6.71 -1.54
C LEU A 81 -4.44 -6.55 -1.64
N SER A 82 -5.07 -7.12 -2.67
CA SER A 82 -6.54 -7.02 -2.81
C SER A 82 -7.24 -7.77 -1.68
N ARG A 83 -6.75 -8.96 -1.32
CA ARG A 83 -7.27 -9.72 -0.18
C ARG A 83 -7.13 -8.95 1.14
N LEU A 84 -6.02 -8.25 1.34
CA LEU A 84 -5.80 -7.41 2.50
C LEU A 84 -6.83 -6.30 2.58
N ILE A 85 -7.04 -5.57 1.48
CA ILE A 85 -8.03 -4.49 1.43
C ILE A 85 -9.43 -5.06 1.69
N ASP A 86 -9.80 -6.17 1.04
CA ASP A 86 -11.10 -6.83 1.24
C ASP A 86 -11.33 -7.23 2.70
N VAL A 87 -10.31 -7.79 3.36
CA VAL A 87 -10.40 -8.17 4.78
C VAL A 87 -10.52 -6.93 5.64
N TRP A 88 -9.57 -5.99 5.54
CA TRP A 88 -9.54 -4.82 6.43
C TRP A 88 -10.76 -3.91 6.27
N CYS A 89 -11.28 -3.76 5.05
CA CYS A 89 -12.49 -2.97 4.80
C CYS A 89 -13.80 -3.75 4.93
N ASP A 90 -13.75 -5.04 5.26
CA ASP A 90 -14.89 -5.95 5.24
C ASP A 90 -15.75 -5.83 3.97
N ALA A 91 -15.07 -5.74 2.82
CA ALA A 91 -15.69 -5.51 1.53
C ALA A 91 -16.01 -6.84 0.82
N ASP A 92 -17.14 -6.87 0.10
CA ASP A 92 -17.61 -8.03 -0.69
C ASP A 92 -16.86 -8.21 -2.02
N ARG A 93 -15.55 -7.88 -2.04
CA ARG A 93 -14.58 -8.01 -3.15
C ARG A 93 -14.44 -6.76 -4.03
N LEU A 94 -13.44 -5.95 -3.70
CA LEU A 94 -13.04 -4.79 -4.50
C LEU A 94 -12.30 -5.22 -5.77
N PRO A 95 -12.32 -4.38 -6.84
CA PRO A 95 -11.51 -4.65 -8.02
C PRO A 95 -10.02 -4.68 -7.64
N PRO A 96 -9.22 -5.57 -8.26
CA PRO A 96 -7.80 -5.66 -7.93
C PRO A 96 -7.07 -4.38 -8.35
N LEU A 97 -6.08 -3.98 -7.55
CA LEU A 97 -5.13 -2.95 -7.95
C LEU A 97 -4.34 -3.42 -9.17
N MET A 98 -4.48 -2.69 -10.26
CA MET A 98 -3.63 -2.81 -11.45
C MET A 98 -2.20 -2.38 -11.14
N PRO A 99 -1.18 -2.82 -11.90
CA PRO A 99 0.19 -2.35 -11.73
C PRO A 99 0.28 -0.81 -11.76
N GLY A 100 0.88 -0.21 -10.73
CA GLY A 100 0.96 1.25 -10.58
C GLY A 100 -0.23 1.87 -9.84
N GLY A 101 -1.34 1.13 -9.68
CA GLY A 101 -2.47 1.53 -8.85
C GLY A 101 -2.18 1.42 -7.35
N PHE A 102 -2.96 2.15 -6.55
CA PHE A 102 -2.87 2.16 -5.09
C PHE A 102 -4.25 2.30 -4.45
N ALA A 103 -4.31 1.98 -3.16
CA ALA A 103 -5.45 2.28 -2.30
C ALA A 103 -4.96 3.01 -1.05
N VAL A 104 -5.77 3.91 -0.52
CA VAL A 104 -5.53 4.59 0.75
C VAL A 104 -6.60 4.19 1.73
N LEU A 105 -6.16 3.68 2.88
CA LEU A 105 -7.02 3.19 3.94
C LEU A 105 -6.82 4.03 5.20
N SER A 106 -7.90 4.36 5.89
CA SER A 106 -7.83 4.77 7.29
C SER A 106 -7.85 3.51 8.14
N LEU A 107 -6.76 3.22 8.86
CA LEU A 107 -6.61 1.98 9.60
C LEU A 107 -6.83 2.21 11.11
N LEU A 108 -7.87 1.59 11.66
CA LEU A 108 -8.08 1.49 13.10
C LEU A 108 -7.33 0.27 13.68
N ALA A 109 -7.41 -0.87 13.00
CA ALA A 109 -6.72 -2.10 13.37
C ALA A 109 -6.54 -3.02 12.14
N PRO A 110 -5.46 -3.83 12.06
CA PRO A 110 -5.22 -4.75 10.94
C PRO A 110 -6.05 -6.04 11.08
N ASN A 111 -7.36 -5.89 11.18
CA ASN A 111 -8.30 -7.00 11.30
C ASN A 111 -9.52 -6.75 10.40
N ARG A 112 -10.43 -7.73 10.35
CA ARG A 112 -11.64 -7.60 9.52
C ARG A 112 -12.48 -6.41 9.94
N GLY A 113 -12.79 -5.52 9.00
CA GLY A 113 -13.57 -4.30 9.24
C GLY A 113 -12.83 -3.24 10.07
N GLY A 114 -11.51 -3.40 10.26
CA GLY A 114 -10.67 -2.47 10.99
C GLY A 114 -10.13 -1.31 10.15
N ALA A 115 -10.58 -1.13 8.91
CA ALA A 115 -10.18 -0.01 8.07
C ALA A 115 -11.31 0.52 7.18
N ASP A 116 -11.28 1.82 6.90
CA ASP A 116 -12.13 2.46 5.90
C ASP A 116 -11.33 2.73 4.61
N LEU A 117 -11.90 2.40 3.45
CA LEU A 117 -11.33 2.74 2.15
C LEU A 117 -11.61 4.21 1.84
N LEU A 118 -10.56 5.05 1.83
CA LEU A 118 -10.67 6.49 1.55
C LEU A 118 -10.56 6.80 0.05
N MET A 119 -9.67 6.09 -0.64
CA MET A 119 -9.43 6.25 -2.06
C MET A 119 -8.92 4.95 -2.67
N MET A 120 -9.33 4.68 -3.91
CA MET A 120 -8.72 3.65 -4.74
C MET A 120 -8.44 4.23 -6.12
N CYS A 121 -7.17 4.15 -6.53
CA CYS A 121 -6.73 4.47 -7.87
C CYS A 121 -6.34 3.16 -8.56
N SER A 122 -7.24 2.61 -9.38
CA SER A 122 -6.94 1.49 -10.25
C SER A 122 -6.35 2.04 -11.55
N GLU A 123 -5.05 2.25 -11.65
CA GLU A 123 -4.48 2.71 -12.93
C GLU A 123 -4.55 1.60 -13.98
N GLY A 124 -5.47 1.78 -14.93
CA GLY A 124 -5.57 1.03 -16.18
C GLY A 124 -5.73 2.01 -17.34
N GLY A 125 -4.67 2.74 -17.68
CA GLY A 125 -4.58 3.43 -18.96
C GLY A 125 -4.06 2.45 -20.01
N GLN A 126 -4.95 1.93 -20.86
CA GLN A 126 -4.49 1.48 -22.18
C GLN A 126 -4.03 2.71 -22.97
N VAL A 127 -2.98 2.46 -23.76
CA VAL A 127 -2.42 3.27 -24.86
C VAL A 127 -3.38 4.23 -25.55
#